data_AF-A0A151T5P3-F1
#
_entry.id   AF-A0A151T5P3-F1
#
_cell.length_a   1.000
_cell.length_b   1.000
_cell.length_c   1.000
_cell.angle_alpha   90.00
_cell.angle_beta   90.00
_cell.angle_gamma   90.00
#
_symmetry.space_group_name_H-M   'P 1'
#
loop_
_entity.id
_entity.type
_entity.pdbx_description
1 polymer ?
#
loop_
_entity_poly.entity_id
_entity_poly.type
_entity_poly.pdbx_seq_one_letter_code
_entity_poly.pdbx_strand_id
1 'polypeptide(L)'
;MMMASTSLFCSTHFIPTPTITRSTPSLHTFASYTPHKPCKRGFPLPAVASVPYQPINFDYLKEEFSGHGVTFEGVGENCIAKMELKNGSIVTMMLPSGLITSYKAPMWHGGKVELLHTTVSEGEDGDALIQGGVSLNFKFQTDDGELSWSPTNWVIHKIHGNAEESIQVELTNRTSDGKIGLKYIVTLEEDSLNSELEISNKKSLPLQMTGSILSHLTVSSPEATYAIGLEGSSYCSKPLFDSEFMLKSSQRNNEEIYEEMVEEMDNYKQLSEKLSLVYTDAPRNFTVIDRGRRNSVSVGRKGFDEMYLFSPGSRVEIYSKYSYICVGQAAILKPIKLSPEDLWKCGQYIHNPNLDA
;
A
#
# COMPACT_ATOMS: atom_id res chain seq x y z
N MET A 1 12.18 40.73 -44.17
CA MET A 1 13.65 40.78 -44.09
C MET A 1 14.11 39.35 -43.88
N MET A 2 14.81 38.79 -44.89
CA MET A 2 15.72 37.62 -44.95
C MET A 2 15.84 36.72 -43.70
N MET A 3 16.00 35.38 -43.71
CA MET A 3 16.11 34.24 -44.65
C MET A 3 15.91 33.00 -43.72
N ALA A 4 15.11 31.97 -44.01
CA ALA A 4 15.37 30.81 -44.87
C ALA A 4 16.66 30.01 -44.57
N SER A 5 16.50 28.77 -44.08
CA SER A 5 17.21 27.58 -44.61
C SER A 5 16.55 26.26 -44.16
N THR A 6 15.88 25.65 -45.12
CA THR A 6 15.54 24.22 -45.34
C THR A 6 16.80 23.32 -45.27
N SER A 7 16.81 21.99 -45.06
CA SER A 7 16.14 20.87 -45.76
C SER A 7 16.44 19.55 -45.00
N LEU A 8 15.51 18.63 -44.72
CA LEU A 8 15.06 17.47 -45.53
C LEU A 8 16.16 16.68 -46.27
N PHE A 9 16.32 15.37 -45.98
CA PHE A 9 16.40 14.27 -46.97
C PHE A 9 16.15 12.89 -46.32
N CYS A 10 15.65 11.98 -47.14
CA CYS A 10 14.91 10.74 -46.87
C CYS A 10 15.74 9.46 -46.61
N SER A 11 15.09 8.51 -45.90
CA SER A 11 14.90 7.06 -46.16
C SER A 11 15.96 6.22 -46.87
N THR A 12 16.26 5.02 -46.34
CA THR A 12 15.96 3.73 -47.01
C THR A 12 16.12 2.52 -46.06
N HIS A 13 15.13 1.61 -46.13
CA HIS A 13 15.15 0.24 -45.62
C HIS A 13 16.30 -0.59 -46.19
N PHE A 14 16.77 -1.64 -45.48
CA PHE A 14 17.05 -2.96 -46.06
C PHE A 14 17.21 -4.06 -44.98
N ILE A 15 16.45 -5.15 -45.14
CA ILE A 15 16.58 -6.46 -44.47
C ILE A 15 17.52 -7.35 -45.30
N PRO A 16 18.30 -8.26 -44.70
CA PRO A 16 18.25 -9.66 -45.17
C PRO A 16 18.42 -10.73 -44.06
N THR A 17 17.65 -11.81 -44.20
CA THR A 17 17.83 -13.18 -43.65
C THR A 17 17.93 -14.15 -44.85
N PRO A 18 18.15 -15.47 -44.68
CA PRO A 18 19.21 -16.23 -44.01
C PRO A 18 19.98 -17.12 -45.03
N THR A 19 21.02 -17.86 -44.63
CA THR A 19 21.50 -18.99 -45.47
C THR A 19 21.95 -20.18 -44.63
N ILE A 20 21.36 -21.33 -44.98
CA ILE A 20 21.61 -22.69 -44.50
C ILE A 20 22.75 -23.28 -45.33
N THR A 21 23.69 -23.99 -44.69
CA THR A 21 24.37 -25.12 -45.33
C THR A 21 24.67 -26.23 -44.33
N ARG A 22 24.37 -27.45 -44.75
CA ARG A 22 24.44 -28.72 -44.03
C ARG A 22 25.49 -29.60 -44.72
N SER A 23 26.41 -30.21 -43.98
CA SER A 23 27.05 -31.48 -44.37
C SER A 23 27.68 -32.21 -43.17
N THR A 24 27.47 -33.53 -43.16
CA THR A 24 28.08 -34.61 -42.36
C THR A 24 28.59 -35.65 -43.39
N PRO A 25 29.25 -36.78 -43.04
CA PRO A 25 29.97 -37.22 -41.83
C PRO A 25 31.39 -37.78 -42.14
N SER A 26 32.19 -38.14 -41.12
CA SER A 26 33.12 -39.29 -41.24
C SER A 26 33.46 -39.90 -39.86
N LEU A 27 33.53 -41.22 -39.83
CA LEU A 27 33.83 -42.11 -38.70
C LEU A 27 35.33 -42.51 -38.70
N HIS A 28 35.76 -43.20 -37.62
CA HIS A 28 37.02 -43.95 -37.39
C HIS A 28 38.08 -43.17 -36.57
N THR A 29 38.74 -43.66 -35.50
CA THR A 29 38.79 -44.94 -34.77
C THR A 29 39.49 -44.68 -33.41
N PHE A 30 39.13 -45.50 -32.41
CA PHE A 30 39.76 -45.81 -31.11
C PHE A 30 41.18 -45.30 -30.78
N ALA A 31 41.33 -44.75 -29.57
CA ALA A 31 42.37 -45.16 -28.60
C ALA A 31 41.98 -44.75 -27.17
N SER A 32 42.11 -45.71 -26.27
CA SER A 32 41.72 -45.72 -24.86
C SER A 32 42.75 -45.07 -23.93
N TYR A 33 42.33 -44.17 -23.02
CA TYR A 33 42.99 -43.95 -21.71
C TYR A 33 41.98 -43.44 -20.65
N THR A 34 42.12 -43.96 -19.44
CA THR A 34 41.25 -43.90 -18.24
C THR A 34 41.28 -42.53 -17.50
N PRO A 35 40.38 -42.28 -16.52
CA PRO A 35 39.72 -40.99 -16.37
C PRO A 35 40.38 -40.06 -15.34
N HIS A 36 40.46 -38.78 -15.67
CA HIS A 36 40.60 -37.70 -14.69
C HIS A 36 39.39 -36.76 -14.82
N LYS A 37 38.50 -36.80 -13.83
CA LYS A 37 37.41 -35.83 -13.65
C LYS A 37 38.02 -34.48 -13.24
N PRO A 38 37.84 -33.38 -13.98
CA PRO A 38 37.88 -32.06 -13.38
C PRO A 38 36.48 -31.76 -12.84
N CYS A 39 36.37 -31.74 -11.51
CA CYS A 39 35.21 -31.26 -10.79
C CYS A 39 35.01 -29.76 -11.12
N LYS A 40 34.14 -29.45 -12.09
CA LYS A 40 33.59 -28.10 -12.21
C LYS A 40 32.62 -27.93 -11.05
N ARG A 41 33.04 -27.18 -10.02
CA ARG A 41 32.14 -26.62 -9.00
C ARG A 41 31.20 -25.64 -9.70
N GLY A 42 30.07 -26.14 -10.18
CA GLY A 42 28.89 -25.31 -10.34
C GLY A 42 28.38 -25.03 -8.94
N PHE A 43 28.54 -23.80 -8.46
CA PHE A 43 27.80 -23.36 -7.29
C PHE A 43 26.31 -23.42 -7.67
N PRO A 44 25.49 -24.28 -7.02
CA PRO A 44 24.07 -24.14 -7.17
C PRO A 44 23.70 -22.81 -6.51
N LEU A 45 23.17 -21.87 -7.29
CA LEU A 45 22.44 -20.75 -6.73
C LEU A 45 21.34 -21.34 -5.84
N PRO A 46 21.21 -20.92 -4.57
CA PRO A 46 20.14 -21.42 -3.73
C PRO A 46 18.80 -21.13 -4.41
N ALA A 47 18.03 -22.18 -4.66
CA ALA A 47 16.63 -22.05 -5.01
C ALA A 47 15.96 -21.27 -3.88
N VAL A 48 15.36 -20.12 -4.21
CA VAL A 48 14.68 -19.23 -3.26
C VAL A 48 13.56 -20.01 -2.58
N ALA A 49 13.84 -20.47 -1.36
CA ALA A 49 12.86 -21.11 -0.52
C ALA A 49 11.88 -20.04 -0.03
N SER A 50 10.64 -20.10 -0.49
CA SER A 50 9.52 -19.54 0.23
C SER A 50 9.41 -20.30 1.56
N VAL A 51 10.01 -19.76 2.61
CA VAL A 51 9.88 -20.34 3.95
C VAL A 51 8.74 -19.62 4.67
N PRO A 52 7.65 -20.32 5.01
CA PRO A 52 6.72 -19.87 6.03
C PRO A 52 7.30 -20.31 7.37
N TYR A 53 8.03 -19.44 8.07
CA TYR A 53 8.32 -19.67 9.48
C TYR A 53 8.06 -18.40 10.26
N GLN A 54 7.10 -18.49 11.18
CA GLN A 54 7.20 -17.76 12.43
C GLN A 54 8.21 -18.48 13.34
N PRO A 55 9.00 -17.75 14.13
CA PRO A 55 9.03 -16.29 14.23
C PRO A 55 9.84 -15.64 13.10
N ILE A 56 9.53 -14.38 12.77
CA ILE A 56 10.27 -13.59 11.79
C ILE A 56 11.75 -13.60 12.13
N ASN A 57 12.60 -14.01 11.18
CA ASN A 57 14.04 -13.96 11.36
C ASN A 57 14.53 -12.51 11.19
N PHE A 58 14.52 -11.76 12.29
CA PHE A 58 14.92 -10.36 12.33
C PHE A 58 16.41 -10.18 11.98
N ASP A 59 17.27 -11.13 12.37
CA ASP A 59 18.70 -11.10 12.05
C ASP A 59 18.91 -11.19 10.53
N TYR A 60 18.16 -12.07 9.87
CA TYR A 60 18.16 -12.16 8.41
C TYR A 60 17.68 -10.86 7.75
N LEU A 61 16.56 -10.28 8.22
CA LEU A 61 16.08 -9.01 7.67
C LEU A 61 17.11 -7.91 7.83
N LYS A 62 17.77 -7.88 9.00
CA LYS A 62 18.81 -6.91 9.28
C LYS A 62 20.03 -7.10 8.39
N GLU A 63 20.50 -8.34 8.19
CA GLU A 63 21.66 -8.65 7.36
C GLU A 63 21.40 -8.38 5.88
N GLU A 64 20.26 -8.81 5.36
CA GLU A 64 19.93 -8.75 3.93
C GLU A 64 19.44 -7.37 3.49
N PHE A 65 18.62 -6.71 4.32
CA PHE A 65 17.86 -5.54 3.90
C PHE A 65 18.20 -4.24 4.65
N SER A 66 19.03 -4.26 5.70
CA SER A 66 19.44 -3.00 6.34
C SER A 66 20.32 -2.16 5.42
N GLY A 67 20.22 -0.85 5.58
CA GLY A 67 20.86 0.11 4.69
C GLY A 67 19.82 0.82 3.84
N HIS A 68 20.28 1.70 2.93
CA HIS A 68 19.39 2.52 2.08
C HIS A 68 18.41 3.42 2.86
N GLY A 69 18.66 3.67 4.15
CA GLY A 69 17.74 4.40 5.04
C GLY A 69 16.71 3.52 5.75
N VAL A 70 16.83 2.19 5.68
CA VAL A 70 15.95 1.25 6.39
C VAL A 70 16.68 0.52 7.51
N THR A 71 16.02 0.41 8.65
CA THR A 71 16.50 -0.33 9.84
C THR A 71 15.40 -1.25 10.38
N PHE A 72 15.82 -2.35 11.01
CA PHE A 72 14.93 -3.35 11.59
C PHE A 72 15.16 -3.54 13.08
N GLU A 73 14.08 -3.67 13.85
CA GLU A 73 14.09 -3.90 15.30
C GLU A 73 13.03 -4.93 15.69
N GLY A 74 13.39 -5.90 16.53
CA GLY A 74 12.45 -6.90 17.03
C GLY A 74 11.59 -6.35 18.17
N VAL A 75 10.28 -6.60 18.13
CA VAL A 75 9.31 -6.25 19.18
C VAL A 75 8.39 -7.44 19.45
N GLY A 76 8.69 -8.19 20.50
CA GLY A 76 8.01 -9.46 20.77
C GLY A 76 8.26 -10.45 19.64
N GLU A 77 7.18 -10.99 19.06
CA GLU A 77 7.23 -11.88 17.88
C GLU A 77 7.18 -11.10 16.54
N ASN A 78 6.99 -9.78 16.61
CA ASN A 78 6.89 -8.90 15.45
C ASN A 78 8.23 -8.20 15.18
N CYS A 79 8.34 -7.61 13.99
CA CYS A 79 9.48 -6.79 13.60
C CYS A 79 9.00 -5.40 13.16
N ILE A 80 9.72 -4.36 13.59
CA ILE A 80 9.53 -3.01 13.12
C ILE A 80 10.54 -2.74 12.00
N ALA A 81 10.03 -2.34 10.84
CA ALA A 81 10.81 -1.75 9.76
C ALA A 81 10.65 -0.22 9.83
N LYS A 82 11.76 0.49 10.02
CA LYS A 82 11.80 1.95 10.05
C LYS A 82 12.50 2.47 8.80
N MET A 83 11.83 3.33 8.05
CA MET A 83 12.36 4.04 6.88
C MET A 83 12.65 5.50 7.30
N GLU A 84 13.83 6.02 7.01
CA GLU A 84 14.24 7.39 7.38
C GLU A 84 15.00 8.07 6.24
N LEU A 85 14.44 9.19 5.77
CA LEU A 85 15.08 10.07 4.81
C LEU A 85 15.94 11.13 5.53
N LYS A 86 16.95 11.67 4.82
CA LYS A 86 17.84 12.72 5.34
C LYS A 86 17.13 14.03 5.63
N ASN A 87 16.01 14.31 4.96
CA ASN A 87 15.17 15.47 5.27
C ASN A 87 14.45 15.34 6.63
N GLY A 88 14.54 14.17 7.27
CA GLY A 88 13.95 13.88 8.57
C GLY A 88 12.58 13.22 8.49
N SER A 89 12.04 12.95 7.30
CA SER A 89 10.83 12.14 7.11
C SER A 89 11.06 10.72 7.62
N ILE A 90 10.16 10.22 8.46
CA ILE A 90 10.28 8.90 9.10
C ILE A 90 8.97 8.14 8.98
N VAL A 91 9.04 6.90 8.52
CA VAL A 91 7.92 5.95 8.50
C VAL A 91 8.27 4.71 9.31
N THR A 92 7.30 4.23 10.08
CA THR A 92 7.43 3.00 10.87
C THR A 92 6.36 2.01 10.43
N MET A 93 6.77 0.80 10.07
CA MET A 93 5.89 -0.28 9.61
C MET A 93 6.13 -1.55 10.43
N MET A 94 5.06 -2.28 10.74
CA MET A 94 5.10 -3.54 11.45
C MET A 94 5.03 -4.73 10.50
N LEU A 95 5.82 -5.75 10.81
CA LEU A 95 5.84 -7.04 10.13
C LEU A 95 5.45 -8.14 11.13
N PRO A 96 4.66 -9.13 10.69
CA PRO A 96 4.31 -9.41 9.29
C PRO A 96 3.00 -8.75 8.83
N SER A 97 2.37 -7.89 9.64
CA SER A 97 1.06 -7.31 9.30
C SER A 97 1.09 -6.35 8.11
N GLY A 98 2.24 -5.72 7.82
CA GLY A 98 2.35 -4.65 6.82
C GLY A 98 1.68 -3.34 7.27
N LEU A 99 1.31 -3.24 8.55
CA LEU A 99 0.65 -2.06 9.12
C LEU A 99 1.67 -0.91 9.26
N ILE A 100 1.40 0.23 8.63
CA ILE A 100 2.21 1.44 8.86
C ILE A 100 1.65 2.15 10.10
N THR A 101 2.45 2.24 11.17
CA THR A 101 1.99 2.74 12.49
C THR A 101 2.38 4.19 12.78
N SER A 102 3.30 4.77 12.00
CA SER A 102 3.72 6.16 12.18
C SER A 102 4.26 6.72 10.88
N TYR A 103 3.92 7.99 10.61
CA TYR A 103 4.51 8.80 9.55
C TYR A 103 4.77 10.20 10.09
N LYS A 104 6.04 10.49 10.38
CA LYS A 104 6.50 11.80 10.86
C LYS A 104 7.05 12.57 9.68
N ALA A 105 6.28 13.55 9.21
CA ALA A 105 6.67 14.40 8.11
C ALA A 105 7.38 15.67 8.61
N PRO A 106 8.36 16.23 7.88
CA PRO A 106 8.99 17.48 8.24
C PRO A 106 8.07 18.68 7.99
N MET A 107 8.31 19.78 8.70
CA MET A 107 7.59 21.05 8.57
C MET A 107 8.57 22.18 8.20
N TRP A 108 8.09 23.20 7.50
CA TRP A 108 8.87 24.40 7.09
C TRP A 108 9.68 25.06 8.21
N HIS A 109 9.24 24.98 9.47
CA HIS A 109 9.94 25.53 10.64
C HIS A 109 10.99 24.57 11.26
N GLY A 110 11.39 23.52 10.54
CA GLY A 110 12.37 22.51 10.97
C GLY A 110 11.86 21.49 12.00
N GLY A 111 10.58 21.56 12.36
CA GLY A 111 9.93 20.57 13.22
C GLY A 111 9.46 19.34 12.43
N LYS A 112 8.90 18.36 13.14
CA LYS A 112 8.23 17.21 12.53
C LYS A 112 6.82 17.09 13.10
N VAL A 113 5.88 16.61 12.29
CA VAL A 113 4.49 16.38 12.68
C VAL A 113 4.13 14.92 12.43
N GLU A 114 3.51 14.28 13.42
CA GLU A 114 2.93 12.94 13.25
C GLU A 114 1.62 13.04 12.46
N LEU A 115 1.56 12.42 11.28
CA LEU A 115 0.41 12.46 10.39
C LEU A 115 -0.54 11.28 10.60
N LEU A 116 -0.06 10.15 11.11
CA LEU A 116 -0.88 8.96 11.32
C LEU A 116 -1.29 8.82 12.79
N HIS A 117 -2.50 8.34 13.02
CA HIS A 117 -3.02 8.04 14.34
C HIS A 117 -3.00 6.54 14.56
N THR A 118 -2.33 6.09 15.63
CA THR A 118 -2.28 4.69 16.03
C THR A 118 -2.50 4.59 17.53
N THR A 119 -3.26 3.60 17.96
CA THR A 119 -3.48 3.29 19.38
C THR A 119 -3.01 1.87 19.68
N VAL A 120 -2.55 1.68 20.91
CA VAL A 120 -2.23 0.36 21.45
C VAL A 120 -3.18 0.09 22.61
N SER A 121 -3.84 -1.07 22.57
CA SER A 121 -4.73 -1.56 23.63
C SER A 121 -4.45 -3.03 23.92
N GLU A 122 -4.98 -3.54 25.02
CA GLU A 122 -4.95 -4.97 25.33
C GLU A 122 -5.99 -5.70 24.47
N GLY A 123 -5.57 -6.72 23.73
CA GLY A 123 -6.42 -7.61 22.96
C GLY A 123 -7.14 -8.62 23.83
N GLU A 124 -8.06 -9.40 23.24
CA GLU A 124 -8.85 -10.39 23.98
C GLU A 124 -7.99 -11.48 24.64
N ASP A 125 -6.86 -11.82 24.01
CA ASP A 125 -5.90 -12.82 24.50
C ASP A 125 -4.78 -12.22 25.38
N GLY A 126 -4.88 -10.92 25.73
CA GLY A 126 -3.85 -10.20 26.51
C GLY A 126 -2.68 -9.67 25.68
N ASP A 127 -2.63 -10.00 24.38
CA ASP A 127 -1.64 -9.49 23.44
C ASP A 127 -1.87 -8.01 23.10
N ALA A 128 -0.81 -7.30 22.71
CA ALA A 128 -0.93 -5.91 22.29
C ALA A 128 -1.69 -5.79 20.96
N LEU A 129 -2.90 -5.23 21.00
CA LEU A 129 -3.71 -4.90 19.82
C LEU A 129 -3.34 -3.49 19.33
N ILE A 130 -2.85 -3.41 18.09
CA ILE A 130 -2.44 -2.15 17.46
C ILE A 130 -3.43 -1.81 16.36
N GLN A 131 -4.06 -0.65 16.48
CA GLN A 131 -5.11 -0.18 15.58
C GLN A 131 -4.80 1.22 15.07
N GLY A 132 -5.34 1.59 13.92
CA GLY A 132 -5.07 2.88 13.28
C GLY A 132 -4.06 2.76 12.14
N GLY A 133 -3.23 3.78 11.94
CA GLY A 133 -2.16 3.78 10.95
C GLY A 133 -2.65 3.71 9.50
N VAL A 134 -1.81 3.18 8.60
CA VAL A 134 -2.21 2.75 7.25
C VAL A 134 -2.32 1.23 7.20
N SER A 135 -3.53 0.73 6.95
CA SER A 135 -3.84 -0.69 6.94
C SER A 135 -4.38 -1.17 5.60
N LEU A 136 -4.11 -2.45 5.30
CA LEU A 136 -4.67 -3.15 4.15
C LEU A 136 -5.73 -4.14 4.64
N ASN A 137 -6.95 -3.98 4.15
CA ASN A 137 -8.09 -4.79 4.58
C ASN A 137 -8.74 -5.42 3.38
N PHE A 138 -8.21 -6.55 2.90
CA PHE A 138 -8.71 -7.22 1.71
C PHE A 138 -9.30 -8.59 2.02
N LYS A 139 -10.40 -8.90 1.33
CA LYS A 139 -11.00 -10.23 1.31
C LYS A 139 -11.24 -10.65 -0.13
N PHE A 140 -10.81 -11.86 -0.43
CA PHE A 140 -10.91 -12.47 -1.73
C PHE A 140 -11.84 -13.68 -1.64
N GLN A 141 -12.77 -13.77 -2.58
CA GLN A 141 -13.72 -14.87 -2.65
C GLN A 141 -13.97 -15.31 -4.09
N THR A 142 -14.19 -16.60 -4.30
CA THR A 142 -14.65 -17.13 -5.60
C THR A 142 -16.18 -17.16 -5.66
N ASP A 143 -16.73 -17.08 -6.86
CA ASP A 143 -18.20 -17.09 -7.08
C ASP A 143 -18.87 -18.38 -6.56
N ASP A 144 -18.13 -19.50 -6.52
CA ASP A 144 -18.57 -20.80 -6.00
C ASP A 144 -18.41 -20.95 -4.47
N GLY A 145 -17.80 -19.97 -3.80
CA GLY A 145 -17.54 -19.99 -2.36
C GLY A 145 -16.44 -20.97 -1.91
N GLU A 146 -15.74 -21.63 -2.82
CA GLU A 146 -14.67 -22.59 -2.48
C GLU A 146 -13.48 -21.91 -1.80
N LEU A 147 -13.22 -20.65 -2.16
CA LEU A 147 -12.16 -19.84 -1.57
C LEU A 147 -12.73 -18.64 -0.82
N SER A 148 -12.28 -18.46 0.43
CA SER A 148 -12.36 -17.20 1.16
C SER A 148 -11.02 -16.94 1.82
N TRP A 149 -10.33 -15.87 1.42
CA TRP A 149 -8.95 -15.62 1.83
C TRP A 149 -8.69 -14.13 2.10
N SER A 150 -7.90 -13.85 3.14
CA SER A 150 -7.41 -12.51 3.48
C SER A 150 -5.90 -12.56 3.72
N PRO A 151 -5.13 -11.55 3.28
CA PRO A 151 -3.69 -11.51 3.47
C PRO A 151 -3.33 -11.13 4.91
N THR A 152 -2.62 -12.00 5.62
CA THR A 152 -2.24 -11.78 7.03
C THR A 152 -0.73 -11.72 7.28
N ASN A 153 0.08 -12.32 6.41
CA ASN A 153 1.53 -12.42 6.58
C ASN A 153 2.32 -11.86 5.38
N TRP A 154 2.67 -10.58 5.45
CA TRP A 154 3.50 -9.89 4.47
C TRP A 154 4.98 -10.17 4.69
N VAL A 155 5.68 -10.48 3.59
CA VAL A 155 7.11 -10.77 3.60
C VAL A 155 7.83 -9.74 2.73
N ILE A 156 8.89 -9.12 3.26
CA ILE A 156 9.75 -8.23 2.48
C ILE A 156 10.34 -9.01 1.31
N HIS A 157 10.09 -8.49 0.12
CA HIS A 157 10.65 -9.00 -1.12
C HIS A 157 11.90 -8.22 -1.53
N LYS A 158 11.82 -6.89 -1.45
CA LYS A 158 12.89 -6.02 -1.96
C LYS A 158 12.84 -4.62 -1.34
N ILE A 159 14.00 -3.99 -1.24
CA ILE A 159 14.13 -2.58 -0.90
C ILE A 159 14.85 -1.86 -2.04
N HIS A 160 14.36 -0.67 -2.37
CA HIS A 160 14.82 0.19 -3.45
C HIS A 160 15.05 1.61 -2.93
N GLY A 161 15.85 2.38 -3.67
CA GLY A 161 16.11 3.79 -3.37
C GLY A 161 17.19 3.98 -2.31
N ASN A 162 17.18 5.13 -1.65
CA ASN A 162 18.15 5.54 -0.65
C ASN A 162 17.58 6.67 0.24
N ALA A 163 18.30 7.01 1.32
CA ALA A 163 17.87 8.02 2.28
C ALA A 163 17.89 9.47 1.73
N GLU A 164 18.45 9.73 0.55
CA GLU A 164 18.59 11.08 -0.02
C GLU A 164 17.39 11.46 -0.89
N GLU A 165 16.87 10.53 -1.68
CA GLU A 165 15.81 10.78 -2.67
C GLU A 165 14.47 10.17 -2.23
N SER A 166 14.41 8.84 -2.17
CA SER A 166 13.21 8.10 -1.77
C SER A 166 13.59 6.68 -1.34
N ILE A 167 12.78 6.10 -0.47
CA ILE A 167 12.93 4.72 -0.02
C ILE A 167 11.67 3.96 -0.40
N GLN A 168 11.82 2.82 -1.06
CA GLN A 168 10.70 1.96 -1.42
C GLN A 168 10.90 0.56 -0.85
N VAL A 169 9.90 0.05 -0.14
CA VAL A 169 9.86 -1.30 0.43
C VAL A 169 8.75 -2.08 -0.27
N GLU A 170 9.13 -3.18 -0.90
CA GLU A 170 8.21 -4.11 -1.56
C GLU A 170 7.96 -5.32 -0.66
N LEU A 171 6.70 -5.58 -0.35
CA LEU A 171 6.22 -6.72 0.41
C LEU A 171 5.40 -7.62 -0.50
N THR A 172 5.40 -8.92 -0.23
CA THR A 172 4.59 -9.89 -0.98
C THR A 172 3.77 -10.75 -0.04
N ASN A 173 2.59 -11.13 -0.50
CA ASN A 173 1.73 -12.10 0.15
C ASN A 173 1.10 -12.99 -0.94
N ARG A 174 0.94 -14.27 -0.67
CA ARG A 174 0.42 -15.22 -1.66
C ARG A 174 -0.40 -16.31 -0.99
N THR A 175 -1.37 -16.86 -1.71
CA THR A 175 -2.05 -18.08 -1.26
C THR A 175 -1.07 -19.26 -1.21
N SER A 176 -1.42 -20.29 -0.45
CA SER A 176 -0.60 -21.51 -0.34
C SER A 176 -0.37 -22.23 -1.67
N ASP A 177 -1.33 -22.14 -2.60
CA ASP A 177 -1.22 -22.66 -3.97
C ASP A 177 -0.47 -21.70 -4.92
N GLY A 178 -0.11 -20.50 -4.46
CA GLY A 178 0.57 -19.46 -5.23
C GLY A 178 -0.25 -18.85 -6.37
N LYS A 179 -1.55 -19.15 -6.47
CA LYS A 179 -2.39 -18.69 -7.58
C LYS A 179 -2.91 -17.27 -7.38
N ILE A 180 -3.05 -16.80 -6.15
CA ILE A 180 -3.33 -15.40 -5.86
C ILE A 180 -2.08 -14.79 -5.26
N GLY A 181 -1.58 -13.75 -5.90
CA GLY A 181 -0.36 -13.05 -5.50
C GLY A 181 -0.63 -11.57 -5.30
N LEU A 182 -0.19 -11.05 -4.16
CA LEU A 182 -0.26 -9.65 -3.79
C LEU A 182 1.16 -9.10 -3.64
N LYS A 183 1.36 -7.88 -4.13
CA LYS A 183 2.57 -7.09 -3.94
C LYS A 183 2.19 -5.73 -3.37
N TYR A 184 2.60 -5.45 -2.15
CA TYR A 184 2.39 -4.16 -1.48
C TYR A 184 3.68 -3.35 -1.54
N ILE A 185 3.59 -2.13 -2.03
CA ILE A 185 4.73 -1.26 -2.29
C ILE A 185 4.53 0.00 -1.45
N VAL A 186 5.40 0.18 -0.46
CA VAL A 186 5.42 1.37 0.40
C VAL A 186 6.56 2.25 -0.06
N THR A 187 6.26 3.49 -0.46
CA THR A 187 7.29 4.45 -0.90
C THR A 187 7.24 5.68 -0.01
N LEU A 188 8.38 6.01 0.60
CA LEU A 188 8.61 7.24 1.34
C LEU A 188 9.40 8.21 0.47
N GLU A 189 8.82 9.36 0.19
CA GLU A 189 9.44 10.46 -0.55
C GLU A 189 9.58 11.68 0.38
N GLU A 190 10.08 12.79 -0.16
CA GLU A 190 10.40 13.99 0.62
C GLU A 190 9.22 14.50 1.44
N ASP A 191 8.05 14.60 0.81
CA ASP A 191 6.81 15.15 1.35
C ASP A 191 5.62 14.19 1.25
N SER A 192 5.85 12.93 0.83
CA SER A 192 4.78 11.99 0.51
C SER A 192 5.03 10.58 1.10
N LEU A 193 3.93 9.90 1.42
CA LEU A 193 3.90 8.48 1.75
C LEU A 193 2.89 7.78 0.84
N ASN A 194 3.38 6.81 0.06
CA ASN A 194 2.62 6.11 -0.95
C ASN A 194 2.44 4.65 -0.56
N SER A 195 1.22 4.15 -0.69
CA SER A 195 0.82 2.77 -0.41
C SER A 195 0.16 2.20 -1.65
N GLU A 196 0.91 1.48 -2.48
CA GLU A 196 0.42 0.89 -3.74
C GLU A 196 0.30 -0.63 -3.63
N LEU A 197 -0.73 -1.22 -4.24
CA LEU A 197 -0.98 -2.65 -4.21
C LEU A 197 -1.17 -3.18 -5.64
N GLU A 198 -0.48 -4.28 -5.95
CA GLU A 198 -0.71 -5.08 -7.16
C GLU A 198 -1.28 -6.44 -6.78
N ILE A 199 -2.31 -6.88 -7.51
CA ILE A 199 -3.04 -8.11 -7.26
C ILE A 199 -3.09 -8.92 -8.54
N SER A 200 -2.56 -10.13 -8.50
CA SER A 200 -2.57 -11.07 -9.62
C SER A 200 -3.49 -12.25 -9.34
N ASN A 201 -4.36 -12.58 -10.30
CA ASN A 201 -5.19 -13.78 -10.28
C ASN A 201 -4.70 -14.79 -11.33
N LYS A 202 -4.00 -15.84 -10.90
CA LYS A 202 -3.58 -16.98 -11.75
C LYS A 202 -4.49 -18.20 -11.58
N LYS A 203 -5.69 -18.03 -10.99
CA LYS A 203 -6.70 -19.08 -10.96
C LYS A 203 -7.39 -19.15 -12.32
N SER A 204 -7.94 -20.32 -12.63
CA SER A 204 -8.78 -20.54 -13.81
C SER A 204 -10.18 -19.92 -13.68
N LEU A 205 -10.55 -19.43 -12.50
CA LEU A 205 -11.84 -18.83 -12.20
C LEU A 205 -11.69 -17.35 -11.80
N PRO A 206 -12.72 -16.53 -12.05
CA PRO A 206 -12.75 -15.16 -11.56
C PRO A 206 -12.72 -15.08 -10.03
N LEU A 207 -12.13 -14.01 -9.53
CA LEU A 207 -12.02 -13.70 -8.11
C LEU A 207 -12.75 -12.40 -7.81
N GLN A 208 -13.64 -12.41 -6.84
CA GLN A 208 -14.19 -11.19 -6.28
C GLN A 208 -13.32 -10.70 -5.15
N MET A 209 -13.07 -9.39 -5.14
CA MET A 209 -12.31 -8.71 -4.11
C MET A 209 -13.17 -7.62 -3.49
N THR A 210 -13.29 -7.64 -2.17
CA THR A 210 -13.69 -6.48 -1.38
C THR A 210 -12.53 -6.05 -0.51
N GLY A 211 -12.50 -4.77 -0.14
CA GLY A 211 -11.48 -4.31 0.77
C GLY A 211 -11.13 -2.85 0.66
N SER A 212 -10.08 -2.45 1.37
CA SER A 212 -9.66 -1.07 1.44
C SER A 212 -8.17 -0.91 1.77
N ILE A 213 -7.65 0.26 1.39
CA ILE A 213 -6.43 0.84 1.96
C ILE A 213 -6.92 2.02 2.81
N LEU A 214 -6.81 1.89 4.13
CA LEU A 214 -7.32 2.88 5.08
C LEU A 214 -6.17 3.59 5.77
N SER A 215 -6.32 4.90 5.94
CA SER A 215 -5.39 5.75 6.67
C SER A 215 -6.13 6.45 7.80
N HIS A 216 -5.68 6.23 9.03
CA HIS A 216 -6.13 6.97 10.20
C HIS A 216 -5.24 8.20 10.34
N LEU A 217 -5.76 9.38 10.01
CA LEU A 217 -5.01 10.62 10.07
C LEU A 217 -5.17 11.28 11.45
N THR A 218 -4.06 11.69 12.05
CA THR A 218 -4.10 12.44 13.32
C THR A 218 -4.63 13.86 13.08
N VAL A 219 -5.61 14.26 13.88
CA VAL A 219 -6.17 15.62 13.88
C VAL A 219 -6.26 16.17 15.31
N SER A 220 -6.38 17.48 15.52
CA SER A 220 -6.57 18.05 16.86
C SER A 220 -7.90 17.61 17.44
N SER A 221 -8.96 17.75 16.64
CA SER A 221 -10.31 17.34 16.96
C SER A 221 -11.13 17.25 15.67
N PRO A 222 -12.13 16.37 15.60
CA PRO A 222 -13.02 16.32 14.46
C PRO A 222 -13.77 17.65 14.21
N GLU A 223 -14.11 18.40 15.26
CA GLU A 223 -14.78 19.71 15.18
C GLU A 223 -13.99 20.78 14.41
N ALA A 224 -12.66 20.74 14.55
CA ALA A 224 -11.74 21.67 13.90
C ALA A 224 -11.24 21.16 12.53
N THR A 225 -11.77 20.03 12.06
CA THR A 225 -11.32 19.33 10.85
C THR A 225 -12.35 19.43 9.73
N TYR A 226 -11.86 19.68 8.52
CA TYR A 226 -12.66 19.83 7.32
C TYR A 226 -12.06 19.01 6.18
N ALA A 227 -12.90 18.37 5.36
CA ALA A 227 -12.49 17.79 4.08
C ALA A 227 -12.92 18.72 2.94
N ILE A 228 -12.03 19.01 2.01
CA ILE A 228 -12.24 19.95 0.89
C ILE A 228 -11.99 19.24 -0.43
N GLY A 229 -12.82 19.56 -1.43
CA GLY A 229 -12.72 19.01 -2.78
C GLY A 229 -13.69 17.87 -3.07
N LEU A 230 -14.59 17.54 -2.13
CA LEU A 230 -15.60 16.50 -2.31
C LEU A 230 -16.89 16.99 -2.99
N GLU A 231 -17.00 18.30 -3.28
CA GLU A 231 -18.14 18.90 -3.98
C GLU A 231 -18.46 18.17 -5.30
N GLY A 232 -19.74 17.91 -5.55
CA GLY A 232 -20.23 17.16 -6.71
C GLY A 232 -20.05 15.64 -6.63
N SER A 233 -19.40 15.12 -5.58
CA SER A 233 -19.30 13.68 -5.35
C SER A 233 -20.62 13.15 -4.79
N SER A 234 -21.00 11.93 -5.17
CA SER A 234 -22.14 11.25 -4.55
C SER A 234 -21.68 10.43 -3.36
N TYR A 235 -22.46 10.33 -2.29
CA TYR A 235 -22.15 9.49 -1.14
C TYR A 235 -23.39 8.82 -0.56
N CYS A 236 -23.18 7.71 0.14
CA CYS A 236 -24.20 7.09 0.98
C CYS A 236 -23.63 6.81 2.38
N SER A 237 -24.53 6.73 3.37
CA SER A 237 -24.15 6.34 4.73
C SER A 237 -24.07 4.81 4.81
N LYS A 238 -22.96 4.29 5.32
CA LYS A 238 -22.79 2.86 5.57
C LYS A 238 -22.24 2.63 6.97
N PRO A 239 -22.66 1.55 7.66
CA PRO A 239 -22.03 1.16 8.92
C PRO A 239 -20.52 1.04 8.77
N LEU A 240 -19.80 1.30 9.85
CA LEU A 240 -18.38 0.94 9.98
C LEU A 240 -18.21 -0.53 9.56
N PHE A 241 -17.37 -0.79 8.56
CA PHE A 241 -17.09 -2.17 8.16
C PHE A 241 -16.07 -2.80 9.11
N ASP A 242 -16.23 -4.09 9.39
CA ASP A 242 -15.40 -4.79 10.36
C ASP A 242 -13.96 -4.97 9.84
N SER A 243 -13.00 -4.47 10.61
CA SER A 243 -11.56 -4.63 10.39
C SER A 243 -10.83 -4.65 11.73
N GLU A 244 -9.82 -5.51 11.85
CA GLU A 244 -9.00 -5.61 13.06
C GLU A 244 -8.21 -4.33 13.34
N PHE A 245 -7.88 -3.57 12.29
CA PHE A 245 -7.14 -2.31 12.39
C PHE A 245 -8.05 -1.09 12.60
N MET A 246 -9.37 -1.25 12.48
CA MET A 246 -10.31 -0.16 12.70
C MET A 246 -10.49 0.11 14.20
N LEU A 247 -10.35 1.39 14.56
CA LEU A 247 -10.59 1.84 15.92
C LEU A 247 -12.07 1.70 16.27
N LYS A 248 -12.38 0.75 17.14
CA LYS A 248 -13.75 0.53 17.59
C LYS A 248 -14.18 1.68 18.48
N SER A 249 -15.12 2.51 18.01
CA SER A 249 -15.83 3.42 18.91
C SER A 249 -16.70 2.59 19.85
N SER A 250 -16.68 2.87 21.16
CA SER A 250 -17.41 2.12 22.21
C SER A 250 -18.93 2.13 22.06
N GLN A 251 -19.49 2.82 21.06
CA GLN A 251 -20.91 2.86 20.79
C GLN A 251 -21.23 2.06 19.53
N ARG A 252 -21.91 0.93 19.73
CA ARG A 252 -22.56 0.14 18.68
C ARG A 252 -23.59 1.06 18.01
N ASN A 253 -23.35 1.38 16.76
CA ASN A 253 -24.21 2.27 16.00
C ASN A 253 -25.52 1.56 15.66
N ASN A 254 -26.65 2.10 16.14
CA ASN A 254 -27.91 2.04 15.41
C ASN A 254 -27.87 3.13 14.33
N GLU A 255 -26.85 3.12 13.45
CA GLU A 255 -26.84 3.99 12.28
C GLU A 255 -27.86 3.43 11.30
N GLU A 256 -28.96 4.17 11.12
CA GLU A 256 -29.93 3.88 10.07
C GLU A 256 -29.19 3.91 8.72
N ILE A 257 -29.33 2.83 7.96
CA ILE A 257 -28.75 2.72 6.63
C ILE A 257 -29.56 3.66 5.73
N TYR A 258 -28.97 4.80 5.38
CA TYR A 258 -29.49 5.62 4.28
C TYR A 258 -28.85 5.13 2.99
N GLU A 259 -29.57 4.27 2.26
CA GLU A 259 -29.13 3.75 0.95
C GLU A 259 -29.33 4.75 -0.19
N GLU A 260 -29.94 5.90 0.08
CA GLU A 260 -30.06 6.96 -0.92
C GLU A 260 -28.71 7.63 -1.14
N MET A 261 -28.34 7.76 -2.42
CA MET A 261 -27.15 8.50 -2.82
C MET A 261 -27.44 9.99 -2.72
N VAL A 262 -26.64 10.69 -1.92
CA VAL A 262 -26.72 12.13 -1.71
C VAL A 262 -25.54 12.78 -2.41
N GLU A 263 -25.77 13.88 -3.12
CA GLU A 263 -24.69 14.68 -3.72
C GLU A 263 -24.12 15.65 -2.68
N GLU A 264 -22.79 15.73 -2.60
CA GLU A 264 -22.11 16.72 -1.78
C GLU A 264 -22.19 18.10 -2.45
N MET A 265 -23.07 18.96 -1.95
CA MET A 265 -23.28 20.30 -2.51
C MET A 265 -22.30 21.34 -1.99
N ASP A 266 -21.71 21.10 -0.81
CA ASP A 266 -20.83 22.06 -0.16
C ASP A 266 -19.38 21.86 -0.62
N ASN A 267 -18.64 22.96 -0.72
CA ASN A 267 -17.21 22.93 -1.07
C ASN A 267 -16.32 22.37 0.05
N TYR A 268 -16.85 22.25 1.27
CA TYR A 268 -16.19 21.59 2.40
C TYR A 268 -17.18 20.73 3.20
N LYS A 269 -16.68 19.61 3.74
CA LYS A 269 -17.34 18.78 4.74
C LYS A 269 -16.75 19.07 6.11
N GLN A 270 -17.54 19.57 7.06
CA GLN A 270 -17.08 19.62 8.46
C GLN A 270 -17.23 18.24 9.11
N LEU A 271 -16.18 17.79 9.82
CA LEU A 271 -16.11 16.43 10.38
C LEU A 271 -16.47 16.36 11.87
N SER A 272 -17.25 17.33 12.37
CA SER A 272 -17.60 17.47 13.79
C SER A 272 -18.51 16.36 14.32
N GLU A 273 -19.42 15.89 13.47
CA GLU A 273 -20.40 14.84 13.73
C GLU A 273 -19.77 13.45 13.55
N LYS A 274 -20.38 12.43 14.16
CA LYS A 274 -20.03 11.04 13.85
C LYS A 274 -20.63 10.70 12.48
N LEU A 275 -19.79 10.26 11.54
CA LEU A 275 -20.21 9.90 10.19
C LEU A 275 -19.39 8.74 9.66
N SER A 276 -20.00 7.95 8.78
CA SER A 276 -19.37 6.84 8.06
C SER A 276 -19.94 6.82 6.65
N LEU A 277 -19.18 7.40 5.71
CA LEU A 277 -19.64 7.70 4.36
C LEU A 277 -18.82 6.92 3.33
N VAL A 278 -19.51 6.41 2.31
CA VAL A 278 -18.86 5.88 1.10
C VAL A 278 -19.20 6.83 -0.05
N TYR A 279 -18.18 7.51 -0.54
CA TYR A 279 -18.24 8.40 -1.71
C TYR A 279 -18.00 7.61 -3.00
N THR A 280 -18.86 7.81 -4.00
CA THR A 280 -18.63 7.48 -5.41
C THR A 280 -18.34 8.76 -6.19
N ASP A 281 -17.65 8.62 -7.33
CA ASP A 281 -17.28 9.74 -8.20
C ASP A 281 -16.42 10.81 -7.52
N ALA A 282 -15.82 10.47 -6.38
CA ALA A 282 -14.91 11.35 -5.66
C ALA A 282 -13.66 11.67 -6.50
N PRO A 283 -13.08 12.87 -6.32
CA PRO A 283 -11.92 13.32 -7.08
C PRO A 283 -10.69 12.42 -6.86
N ARG A 284 -9.71 12.52 -7.75
CA ARG A 284 -8.42 11.80 -7.61
C ARG A 284 -7.62 12.21 -6.37
N ASN A 285 -7.87 13.40 -5.83
CA ASN A 285 -7.34 13.84 -4.57
C ASN A 285 -8.36 14.77 -3.88
N PHE A 286 -8.32 14.80 -2.56
CA PHE A 286 -9.03 15.79 -1.76
C PHE A 286 -8.11 16.18 -0.59
N THR A 287 -8.42 17.27 0.11
CA THR A 287 -7.56 17.79 1.18
C THR A 287 -8.28 17.79 2.51
N VAL A 288 -7.61 17.30 3.55
CA VAL A 288 -8.03 17.41 4.93
C VAL A 288 -7.32 18.61 5.54
N ILE A 289 -8.09 19.56 6.08
CA ILE A 289 -7.55 20.72 6.79
C ILE A 289 -7.91 20.59 8.26
N ASP A 290 -6.91 20.74 9.11
CA ASP A 290 -7.04 20.78 10.55
C ASP A 290 -6.62 22.17 11.06
N ARG A 291 -7.62 22.95 11.49
CA ARG A 291 -7.38 24.31 12.00
C ARG A 291 -6.68 24.32 13.35
N GLY A 292 -6.89 23.31 14.19
CA GLY A 292 -6.28 23.26 15.52
C GLY A 292 -4.80 22.91 15.45
N ARG A 293 -4.41 22.03 14.51
CA ARG A 293 -3.00 21.75 14.21
C ARG A 293 -2.35 22.78 13.27
N ARG A 294 -3.15 23.63 12.62
CA ARG A 294 -2.72 24.54 11.54
C ARG A 294 -1.97 23.77 10.44
N ASN A 295 -2.54 22.63 10.07
CA ASN A 295 -1.95 21.68 9.14
C ASN A 295 -2.97 21.27 8.09
N SER A 296 -2.50 20.88 6.92
CA SER A 296 -3.30 20.19 5.90
C SER A 296 -2.58 18.95 5.40
N VAL A 297 -3.35 17.99 4.92
CA VAL A 297 -2.87 16.75 4.32
C VAL A 297 -3.73 16.47 3.09
N SER A 298 -3.10 16.26 1.94
CA SER A 298 -3.79 15.85 0.73
C SER A 298 -3.76 14.33 0.60
N VAL A 299 -4.92 13.73 0.31
CA VAL A 299 -5.07 12.28 0.17
C VAL A 299 -5.41 11.97 -1.27
N GLY A 300 -4.49 11.30 -1.96
CA GLY A 300 -4.63 10.86 -3.35
C GLY A 300 -5.15 9.43 -3.47
N ARG A 301 -5.85 9.16 -4.58
CA ARG A 301 -6.46 7.86 -4.89
C ARG A 301 -6.26 7.37 -6.32
N LYS A 302 -6.06 6.06 -6.46
CA LYS A 302 -5.85 5.34 -7.72
C LYS A 302 -6.40 3.91 -7.65
N GLY A 303 -7.13 3.51 -8.68
CA GLY A 303 -7.59 2.13 -8.88
C GLY A 303 -9.00 1.83 -8.35
N PHE A 304 -9.45 2.49 -7.28
CA PHE A 304 -10.81 2.31 -6.75
C PHE A 304 -11.78 3.36 -7.28
N ASP A 305 -13.05 2.97 -7.40
CA ASP A 305 -14.20 3.85 -7.70
C ASP A 305 -14.80 4.45 -6.43
N GLU A 306 -14.63 3.81 -5.28
CA GLU A 306 -15.19 4.24 -4.01
C GLU A 306 -14.10 4.80 -3.07
N MET A 307 -14.48 5.80 -2.26
CA MET A 307 -13.68 6.35 -1.17
C MET A 307 -14.49 6.27 0.12
N TYR A 308 -13.85 5.81 1.18
CA TYR A 308 -14.40 5.76 2.51
C TYR A 308 -13.95 6.96 3.33
N LEU A 309 -14.87 7.61 4.04
CA LEU A 309 -14.59 8.68 4.98
C LEU A 309 -15.36 8.44 6.28
N PHE A 310 -14.62 8.40 7.39
CA PHE A 310 -15.17 8.23 8.72
C PHE A 310 -14.65 9.29 9.68
N SER A 311 -15.57 9.85 10.48
CA SER A 311 -15.25 10.66 11.64
C SER A 311 -15.86 10.03 12.89
N PRO A 312 -15.11 9.88 13.99
CA PRO A 312 -15.67 9.45 15.26
C PRO A 312 -16.58 10.52 15.90
N GLY A 313 -16.55 11.76 15.40
CA GLY A 313 -17.25 12.91 15.97
C GLY A 313 -16.60 13.45 17.25
N SER A 314 -17.07 14.62 17.69
CA SER A 314 -16.37 15.43 18.71
C SER A 314 -16.85 15.18 20.15
N ARG A 315 -17.31 13.96 20.47
CA ARG A 315 -17.92 13.68 21.79
C ARG A 315 -16.88 13.77 22.93
N VAL A 316 -17.32 14.40 24.03
CA VAL A 316 -16.51 15.02 25.11
C VAL A 316 -15.66 14.06 25.96
N GLU A 317 -15.72 12.75 25.77
CA GLU A 317 -15.22 11.84 26.81
C GLU A 317 -13.69 11.62 26.81
N ILE A 318 -12.99 11.67 25.65
CA ILE A 318 -11.51 11.62 25.61
C ILE A 318 -10.99 12.23 24.29
N TYR A 319 -10.67 13.52 24.27
CA TYR A 319 -10.20 14.22 23.06
C TYR A 319 -9.05 13.47 22.36
N SER A 320 -8.02 13.03 23.08
CA SER A 320 -6.85 12.39 22.47
C SER A 320 -7.10 11.02 21.81
N LYS A 321 -8.08 10.24 22.29
CA LYS A 321 -8.41 8.92 21.72
C LYS A 321 -9.19 9.04 20.41
N TYR A 322 -9.93 10.13 20.23
CA TYR A 322 -10.74 10.40 19.04
C TYR A 322 -10.21 11.57 18.22
N SER A 323 -8.94 11.94 18.44
CA SER A 323 -8.15 12.90 17.65
C SER A 323 -7.70 12.30 16.32
N TYR A 324 -8.63 11.69 15.58
CA TYR A 324 -8.38 11.12 14.26
C TYR A 324 -9.60 11.20 13.36
N ILE A 325 -9.36 11.09 12.06
CA ILE A 325 -10.35 10.68 11.07
C ILE A 325 -9.82 9.44 10.36
N CYS A 326 -10.70 8.62 9.80
CA CYS A 326 -10.28 7.50 8.95
C CYS A 326 -10.70 7.78 7.52
N VAL A 327 -9.76 7.65 6.60
CA VAL A 327 -10.01 7.90 5.19
C VAL A 327 -9.22 6.95 4.32
N GLY A 328 -9.83 6.53 3.22
CA GLY A 328 -9.19 5.54 2.38
C GLY A 328 -9.97 5.23 1.13
N GLN A 329 -9.37 4.42 0.30
CA GLN A 329 -10.05 3.88 -0.86
C GLN A 329 -10.60 2.52 -0.52
N ALA A 330 -11.76 2.20 -1.09
CA ALA A 330 -12.45 0.97 -0.74
C ALA A 330 -13.23 0.39 -1.92
N ALA A 331 -13.59 -0.88 -1.78
CA ALA A 331 -14.58 -1.60 -2.57
C ALA A 331 -15.56 -2.26 -1.58
N ILE A 332 -16.52 -1.46 -1.11
CA ILE A 332 -17.54 -1.79 -0.10
C ILE A 332 -18.90 -1.99 -0.77
N LEU A 333 -19.29 -1.11 -1.69
CA LEU A 333 -20.59 -1.18 -2.37
C LEU A 333 -20.57 -2.23 -3.48
N LYS A 334 -19.48 -2.25 -4.26
CA LYS A 334 -19.32 -3.15 -5.39
C LYS A 334 -17.97 -3.89 -5.31
N PRO A 335 -18.00 -5.23 -5.11
CA PRO A 335 -16.78 -6.04 -5.22
C PRO A 335 -16.13 -5.89 -6.60
N ILE A 336 -14.81 -5.83 -6.62
CA ILE A 336 -14.01 -5.82 -7.85
C ILE A 336 -13.88 -7.26 -8.35
N LYS A 337 -14.19 -7.49 -9.63
CA LYS A 337 -14.06 -8.80 -10.26
C LYS A 337 -12.75 -8.87 -11.06
N LEU A 338 -11.88 -9.79 -10.67
CA LEU A 338 -10.61 -10.09 -11.34
C LEU A 338 -10.77 -11.38 -12.16
N SER A 339 -10.62 -11.29 -13.47
CA SER A 339 -10.65 -12.44 -14.38
C SER A 339 -9.39 -13.30 -14.23
N PRO A 340 -9.37 -14.53 -14.76
CA PRO A 340 -8.15 -15.31 -14.89
C PRO A 340 -7.06 -14.54 -15.63
N GLU A 341 -5.83 -14.60 -15.11
CA GLU A 341 -4.63 -13.89 -15.58
C GLU A 341 -4.67 -12.36 -15.43
N ASP A 342 -5.69 -11.79 -14.78
CA ASP A 342 -5.74 -10.35 -14.54
C ASP A 342 -4.67 -9.91 -13.53
N LEU A 343 -4.11 -8.72 -13.81
CA LEU A 343 -3.28 -7.95 -12.90
C LEU A 343 -3.99 -6.63 -12.63
N TRP A 344 -4.41 -6.41 -11.38
CA TRP A 344 -5.07 -5.18 -10.96
C TRP A 344 -4.17 -4.37 -10.03
N LYS A 345 -4.23 -3.04 -10.15
CA LYS A 345 -3.38 -2.13 -9.40
C LYS A 345 -4.21 -1.03 -8.75
N CYS A 346 -3.88 -0.70 -7.51
CA CYS A 346 -4.44 0.44 -6.79
C CYS A 346 -3.40 1.09 -5.90
N GLY A 347 -3.74 2.24 -5.31
CA GLY A 347 -2.87 2.85 -4.31
C GLY A 347 -3.39 4.14 -3.74
N GLN A 348 -2.95 4.45 -2.53
CA GLN A 348 -3.23 5.67 -1.77
C GLN A 348 -1.94 6.49 -1.60
N TYR A 349 -2.08 7.82 -1.60
CA TYR A 349 -0.97 8.75 -1.42
C TYR A 349 -1.33 9.73 -0.30
N ILE A 350 -0.46 9.90 0.69
CA ILE A 350 -0.58 10.92 1.74
C ILE A 350 0.49 11.97 1.47
N HIS A 351 0.07 13.16 1.07
CA HIS A 351 0.95 14.28 0.76
C HIS A 351 0.90 15.34 1.86
N ASN A 352 2.08 15.78 2.29
CA ASN A 352 2.29 16.84 3.26
C ASN A 352 2.73 18.13 2.56
N PRO A 353 1.82 19.08 2.28
CA PRO A 353 2.14 20.30 1.55
C PRO A 353 2.98 21.32 2.37
N ASN A 354 3.35 21.02 3.61
CA ASN A 354 3.92 21.98 4.56
C ASN A 354 5.45 22.04 4.56
N LEU A 355 6.10 21.39 3.59
CA LEU A 355 7.55 21.44 3.42
C LEU A 355 8.01 22.72 2.70
N ASP A 356 7.24 23.16 1.70
CA ASP A 356 7.57 24.25 0.76
C ASP A 356 6.73 25.54 0.94
N ALA A 357 6.08 25.70 2.10
CA ALA A 357 5.16 26.80 2.37
C ALA A 357 5.84 28.13 2.76
#